data_AF-A0A0L6VT98-F1
#
_entry.id   AF-A0A0L6VT98-F1
#
_cell.length_a   1.000
_cell.length_b   1.000
_cell.length_c   1.000
_cell.angle_alpha   90.00
_cell.angle_beta   90.00
_cell.angle_gamma   90.00
#
_symmetry.space_group_name_H-M   'P 1'
#
loop_
_entity.id
_entity.type
_entity.pdbx_description
1 polymer ?
#
loop_
_entity_poly.entity_id
_entity_poly.type
_entity_poly.pdbx_seq_one_letter_code
_entity_poly.pdbx_strand_id
1 'polypeptide(L)'
;MPTLTTPAPAQPNPAPTPASNPMVIAKPQPFDGTRGAAAGRFKVVFAVLFMKDYTANWSQPYLEKVFNGEPVVFNDFLNDFRSSFVDHNRRHCAKVALRNLCQTGTVSAYTQDFNQNTPTM
;
A
#
# COMPACT_ATOMS: atom_id res chain seq x y z
N MET A 1 -66.46 57.29 -33.43
CA MET A 1 -66.01 56.92 -32.07
C MET A 1 -64.74 56.09 -32.20
N PRO A 2 -63.54 56.69 -32.05
CA PRO A 2 -62.27 55.95 -32.14
C PRO A 2 -61.92 55.26 -30.82
N THR A 3 -61.51 54.01 -30.89
CA THR A 3 -61.06 53.18 -29.76
C THR A 3 -59.58 53.45 -29.49
N LEU A 4 -59.24 53.91 -28.27
CA LEU A 4 -57.87 54.05 -27.79
C LEU A 4 -57.38 52.71 -27.22
N THR A 5 -56.32 52.14 -27.80
CA THR A 5 -55.60 50.98 -27.26
C THR A 5 -54.44 51.46 -26.38
N THR A 6 -54.49 51.09 -25.09
CA THR A 6 -53.45 51.35 -24.08
C THR A 6 -52.22 50.45 -24.29
N PRO A 7 -50.97 50.91 -24.10
CA PRO A 7 -49.79 50.06 -24.18
C PRO A 7 -49.63 49.19 -22.92
N ALA A 8 -49.07 47.99 -23.09
CA ALA A 8 -48.74 47.07 -22.00
C ALA A 8 -47.62 47.66 -21.09
N PRO A 9 -47.64 47.39 -19.76
CA PRO A 9 -46.61 47.88 -18.85
C PRO A 9 -45.25 47.20 -19.10
N ALA A 10 -44.19 47.99 -19.09
CA ALA A 10 -42.81 47.51 -19.22
C ALA A 10 -42.40 46.70 -17.98
N GLN A 11 -41.86 45.49 -18.21
CA GLN A 11 -41.36 44.62 -17.15
C GLN A 11 -40.04 45.17 -16.57
N PRO A 12 -39.84 45.21 -15.24
CA PRO A 12 -38.58 45.64 -14.63
C PRO A 12 -37.43 44.75 -15.05
N ASN A 13 -36.26 45.34 -15.34
CA ASN A 13 -35.06 44.60 -15.69
C ASN A 13 -34.57 43.76 -14.49
N PRO A 14 -34.06 42.53 -14.68
CA PRO A 14 -33.48 41.73 -13.60
C PRO A 14 -32.32 42.45 -12.92
N ALA A 15 -32.21 42.31 -11.60
CA ALA A 15 -31.10 42.88 -10.83
C ALA A 15 -29.74 42.26 -11.24
N PRO A 16 -28.65 43.04 -11.26
CA PRO A 16 -27.32 42.52 -11.59
C PRO A 16 -26.86 41.48 -10.56
N THR A 17 -26.25 40.40 -11.04
CA THR A 17 -25.73 39.29 -10.25
C THR A 17 -24.60 39.75 -9.30
N PRO A 18 -24.53 39.25 -8.04
CA PRO A 18 -23.43 39.59 -7.15
C PRO A 18 -22.07 39.17 -7.73
N ALA A 19 -21.08 40.05 -7.64
CA ALA A 19 -19.72 39.77 -8.08
C ALA A 19 -19.09 38.63 -7.27
N SER A 20 -18.33 37.77 -7.95
CA SER A 20 -17.61 36.64 -7.34
C SER A 20 -16.52 37.15 -6.38
N ASN A 21 -16.52 36.64 -5.15
CA ASN A 21 -15.48 36.95 -4.17
C ASN A 21 -14.14 36.30 -4.56
N PRO A 22 -12.99 36.94 -4.33
CA PRO A 22 -11.70 36.38 -4.67
C PRO A 22 -11.40 35.14 -3.80
N MET A 23 -11.01 34.05 -4.46
CA MET A 23 -10.58 32.81 -3.79
C MET A 23 -9.21 33.02 -3.14
N VAL A 24 -9.17 33.13 -1.81
CA VAL A 24 -7.92 33.24 -1.05
C VAL A 24 -7.42 31.84 -0.67
N ILE A 25 -6.33 31.39 -1.28
CA ILE A 25 -5.63 30.15 -0.89
C ILE A 25 -4.79 30.44 0.36
N ALA A 26 -5.20 29.90 1.50
CA ALA A 26 -4.44 29.97 2.73
C ALA A 26 -3.21 29.04 2.69
N LYS A 27 -2.14 29.43 3.40
CA LYS A 27 -0.92 28.63 3.56
C LYS A 27 -1.26 27.31 4.28
N PRO A 28 -0.88 26.14 3.72
CA PRO A 28 -1.18 24.85 4.33
C PRO A 28 -0.43 24.68 5.65
N GLN A 29 -1.11 24.05 6.61
CA GLN A 29 -0.53 23.70 7.92
C GLN A 29 0.62 22.69 7.75
N PRO A 30 1.69 22.78 8.57
CA PRO A 30 2.74 21.76 8.63
C PRO A 30 2.15 20.41 9.00
N PHE A 31 2.58 19.36 8.30
CA PHE A 31 2.12 18.00 8.57
C PHE A 31 2.84 17.41 9.79
N ASP A 32 2.06 17.01 10.78
CA ASP A 32 2.44 16.54 12.12
C ASP A 32 2.75 15.04 12.21
N GLY A 33 2.83 14.32 11.08
CA GLY A 33 3.35 12.95 11.06
C GLY A 33 2.37 11.87 11.50
N THR A 34 1.28 12.23 12.19
CA THR A 34 0.25 11.32 12.75
C THR A 34 -0.32 10.34 11.72
N ARG A 35 -0.35 10.72 10.44
CA ARG A 35 -0.81 9.87 9.32
C ARG A 35 0.09 8.66 9.04
N GLY A 36 1.34 8.65 9.52
CA GLY A 36 2.29 7.54 9.34
C GLY A 36 1.81 6.22 9.96
N ALA A 37 1.15 6.28 11.13
CA ALA A 37 0.56 5.10 11.77
C ALA A 37 -0.64 4.55 10.98
N ALA A 38 -1.48 5.44 10.42
CA ALA A 38 -2.56 5.03 9.53
C ALA A 38 -2.03 4.39 8.23
N ALA A 39 -0.91 4.90 7.69
CA ALA A 39 -0.27 4.36 6.49
C ALA A 39 0.25 2.92 6.69
N GLY A 40 0.73 2.57 7.89
CA GLY A 40 1.18 1.21 8.20
C GLY A 40 0.07 0.17 8.05
N ARG A 41 -1.11 0.45 8.62
CA ARG A 41 -2.28 -0.45 8.55
C ARG A 41 -2.78 -0.68 7.13
N PHE A 42 -2.88 0.39 6.32
CA PHE A 42 -3.28 0.26 4.91
C PHE A 42 -2.29 -0.58 4.10
N LYS A 43 -0.98 -0.47 4.36
CA LYS A 43 0.04 -1.26 3.66
C LYS A 43 -0.06 -2.75 3.98
N VAL A 44 -0.38 -3.12 5.22
CA VAL A 44 -0.61 -4.52 5.61
C VAL A 44 -1.82 -5.09 4.90
N VAL A 45 -2.98 -4.41 4.98
CA VAL A 45 -4.21 -4.86 4.31
C VAL A 45 -4.01 -4.98 2.80
N PHE A 46 -3.33 -4.00 2.20
CA PHE A 46 -2.96 -4.03 0.78
C PHE A 46 -2.08 -5.22 0.42
N ALA A 47 -1.06 -5.54 1.21
CA ALA A 47 -0.20 -6.69 0.95
C ALA A 47 -0.97 -8.02 1.07
N VAL A 48 -1.85 -8.15 2.06
CA VAL A 48 -2.64 -9.37 2.29
C VAL A 48 -3.63 -9.63 1.16
N LEU A 49 -4.14 -8.60 0.48
CA LEU A 49 -5.02 -8.75 -0.70
C LEU A 49 -4.38 -9.55 -1.84
N PHE A 50 -3.04 -9.61 -1.92
CA PHE A 50 -2.32 -10.40 -2.92
C PHE A 50 -1.94 -11.80 -2.44
N MET A 51 -2.17 -12.12 -1.17
CA MET A 51 -1.84 -13.42 -0.60
C MET A 51 -2.90 -14.47 -0.95
N LYS A 52 -2.45 -15.71 -1.21
CA LYS A 52 -3.32 -16.87 -1.46
C LYS A 52 -3.03 -18.01 -0.50
N ASP A 53 -4.04 -18.85 -0.30
CA ASP A 53 -3.98 -20.14 0.40
C ASP A 53 -3.33 -20.02 1.79
N TYR A 54 -2.28 -20.81 2.03
CA TYR A 54 -1.50 -20.85 3.26
C TYR A 54 -0.99 -19.46 3.69
N THR A 55 -0.62 -18.61 2.73
CA THR A 55 -0.12 -17.25 2.99
C THR A 55 -1.20 -16.34 3.56
N ALA A 56 -2.44 -16.49 3.11
CA ALA A 56 -3.58 -15.74 3.63
C ALA A 56 -3.87 -16.12 5.09
N ASN A 57 -3.90 -17.44 5.38
CA ASN A 57 -4.11 -17.95 6.74
C ASN A 57 -2.97 -17.53 7.69
N TRP A 58 -1.72 -17.50 7.22
CA TRP A 58 -0.57 -17.00 7.98
C TRP A 58 -0.72 -15.53 8.37
N SER A 59 -1.29 -14.68 7.50
CA SER A 59 -1.44 -13.24 7.74
C SER A 59 -2.62 -12.86 8.64
N GLN A 60 -3.50 -13.81 8.95
CA GLN A 60 -4.72 -13.61 9.73
C GLN A 60 -4.52 -12.85 11.06
N PRO A 61 -3.51 -13.14 11.91
CA PRO A 61 -3.27 -12.37 13.14
C PRO A 61 -2.95 -10.88 12.89
N TYR A 62 -2.35 -10.52 11.76
CA TYR A 62 -2.10 -9.10 11.44
C TYR A 62 -3.39 -8.40 11.00
N LEU A 63 -4.26 -9.08 10.24
CA LEU A 63 -5.57 -8.55 9.88
C LEU A 63 -6.41 -8.28 11.12
N GLU A 64 -6.46 -9.24 12.04
CA GLU A 64 -7.20 -9.10 13.31
C GLU A 64 -6.74 -7.88 14.09
N LYS A 65 -5.42 -7.70 14.25
CA LYS A 65 -4.85 -6.50 14.87
C LYS A 65 -5.27 -5.20 14.15
N VAL A 66 -5.24 -5.18 12.82
CA VAL A 66 -5.67 -4.00 12.04
C VAL A 66 -7.16 -3.69 12.28
N PHE A 67 -8.03 -4.70 12.28
CA PHE A 67 -9.47 -4.52 12.49
C PHE A 67 -9.83 -4.12 13.93
N ASN A 68 -9.07 -4.59 14.91
CA ASN A 68 -9.25 -4.22 16.32
C ASN A 68 -8.69 -2.83 16.65
N GLY A 69 -8.12 -2.12 15.66
CA GLY A 69 -7.54 -0.80 15.85
C GLY A 69 -6.16 -0.82 16.53
N GLU A 70 -5.58 -1.99 16.74
CA GLU A 70 -4.26 -2.13 17.34
C GLU A 70 -3.18 -1.55 16.41
N PRO A 71 -2.08 -1.01 16.98
CA PRO A 71 -0.95 -0.56 16.20
C PRO A 71 -0.27 -1.76 15.53
N VAL A 72 -0.25 -1.77 14.20
CA VAL A 72 0.54 -2.71 13.41
C VAL A 72 1.65 -1.95 12.70
N VAL A 73 2.88 -2.26 13.05
CA VAL A 73 4.07 -1.69 12.41
C VAL A 73 4.36 -2.48 11.14
N PHE A 74 4.33 -1.80 10.00
CA PHE A 74 4.50 -2.44 8.69
C PHE A 74 5.85 -3.16 8.53
N ASN A 75 6.92 -2.66 9.17
CA ASN A 75 8.23 -3.30 9.12
C ASN A 75 8.25 -4.63 9.88
N ASP A 76 7.53 -4.75 11.00
CA ASP A 76 7.45 -6.00 11.75
C ASP A 76 6.76 -7.08 10.89
N PHE A 77 5.63 -6.71 10.26
CA PHE A 77 4.95 -7.56 9.28
C PHE A 77 5.90 -8.03 8.15
N LEU A 78 6.69 -7.13 7.56
CA LEU A 78 7.63 -7.48 6.50
C LEU A 78 8.75 -8.41 6.97
N ASN A 79 9.25 -8.22 8.20
CA ASN A 79 10.29 -9.06 8.77
C ASN A 79 9.79 -10.47 9.02
N ASP A 80 8.61 -10.61 9.61
CA ASP A 80 7.98 -11.90 9.89
C ASP A 80 7.62 -12.64 8.58
N PHE A 81 7.16 -11.90 7.56
CA PHE A 81 6.91 -12.44 6.23
C PHE A 81 8.19 -13.00 5.59
N ARG A 82 9.29 -12.22 5.59
CA ARG A 82 10.57 -12.66 5.03
C ARG A 82 11.11 -13.90 5.74
N SER A 83 11.05 -13.92 7.07
CA SER A 83 11.48 -15.06 7.87
C SER A 83 10.67 -16.32 7.55
N SER A 84 9.35 -16.19 7.44
CA SER A 84 8.43 -17.32 7.23
C SER A 84 8.52 -17.92 5.83
N PHE A 85 8.72 -17.10 4.79
CA PHE A 85 8.65 -17.54 3.40
C PHE A 85 9.99 -17.47 2.67
N VAL A 86 10.69 -16.35 2.74
CA VAL A 86 11.91 -16.13 1.95
C VAL A 86 13.08 -16.89 2.56
N ASP A 87 13.35 -16.67 3.84
CA ASP A 87 14.49 -17.29 4.52
C ASP A 87 14.24 -18.77 4.79
N HIS A 88 13.02 -19.15 5.16
CA HIS A 88 12.67 -20.56 5.33
C HIS A 88 12.78 -21.36 4.02
N ASN A 89 12.24 -20.83 2.92
CA ASN A 89 12.36 -21.47 1.61
C ASN A 89 13.82 -21.50 1.15
N ARG A 90 14.60 -20.42 1.35
CA ARG A 90 16.04 -20.40 1.04
C ARG A 90 16.80 -21.46 1.82
N ARG A 91 16.53 -21.63 3.11
CA ARG A 91 17.14 -22.70 3.93
C ARG A 91 16.76 -24.08 3.45
N HIS A 92 15.50 -24.29 3.07
CA HIS A 92 15.05 -25.56 2.51
C HIS A 92 15.75 -25.87 1.19
N CYS A 93 15.77 -24.92 0.25
CA CYS A 93 16.46 -25.03 -1.03
C CYS A 93 17.96 -25.29 -0.85
N ALA A 94 18.63 -24.54 0.03
CA ALA A 94 20.03 -24.76 0.37
C ALA A 94 20.29 -26.18 0.90
N LYS A 95 19.41 -26.67 1.78
CA LYS A 95 19.51 -28.04 2.32
C LYS A 95 19.32 -29.11 1.25
N VAL A 96 18.42 -28.90 0.29
CA VAL A 96 18.22 -29.81 -0.85
C VAL A 96 19.43 -29.77 -1.78
N ALA A 97 19.92 -28.58 -2.13
CA ALA A 97 21.08 -28.42 -3.01
C ALA A 97 22.35 -29.04 -2.40
N LEU A 98 22.59 -28.84 -1.09
CA LEU A 98 23.72 -29.45 -0.39
C LEU A 98 23.63 -30.98 -0.34
N ARG A 99 22.43 -31.56 -0.19
CA ARG A 99 22.23 -33.01 -0.22
C ARG A 99 22.49 -33.63 -1.58
N ASN A 100 22.23 -32.87 -2.65
CA ASN A 100 22.42 -33.30 -4.03
C ASN A 100 23.80 -32.90 -4.58
N LEU A 101 24.66 -32.27 -3.76
CA LEU A 101 25.99 -31.85 -4.17
C LEU A 101 26.89 -33.09 -4.26
N CYS A 102 27.17 -33.53 -5.48
CA CYS A 102 28.11 -34.61 -5.78
C CYS A 102 29.34 -34.04 -6.49
N GLN A 103 30.53 -34.51 -6.10
CA GLN A 103 31.77 -34.13 -6.76
C GLN A 103 31.96 -34.96 -8.04
N THR A 104 31.19 -34.65 -9.07
CA THR A 104 31.21 -35.37 -10.36
C THR A 104 31.98 -34.61 -11.45
N GLY A 105 32.39 -33.35 -11.18
CA GLY A 105 33.13 -32.47 -12.10
C GLY A 105 34.39 -31.87 -11.47
N THR A 106 34.90 -30.78 -12.07
CA THR A 106 36.11 -30.09 -11.61
C THR A 106 35.90 -29.48 -10.21
N VAL A 107 36.95 -29.48 -9.37
CA VAL A 107 36.92 -28.92 -8.00
C VAL A 107 36.37 -27.50 -7.96
N SER A 108 36.69 -26.66 -8.95
CA SER A 108 36.18 -25.28 -9.02
C SER A 108 34.66 -25.20 -9.14
N ALA A 109 34.02 -26.08 -9.91
CA ALA A 109 32.57 -26.09 -10.08
C ALA A 109 31.89 -26.50 -8.77
N TYR A 110 32.43 -27.53 -8.11
CA TYR A 110 32.00 -27.96 -6.79
C TYR A 110 32.08 -26.83 -5.76
N THR A 111 33.20 -26.10 -5.71
CA THR A 111 33.39 -24.97 -4.78
C THR A 111 32.41 -23.83 -5.06
N GLN A 112 32.12 -23.54 -6.33
CA GLN A 112 31.15 -22.51 -6.69
C GLN A 112 29.74 -22.88 -6.24
N ASP A 113 29.29 -24.10 -6.53
CA ASP A 113 27.96 -24.58 -6.13
C ASP A 113 27.82 -24.66 -4.60
N PHE A 114 28.87 -25.05 -3.90
CA PHE A 114 28.90 -25.02 -2.44
C PHE A 114 28.75 -23.59 -1.87
N ASN A 115 29.45 -22.61 -2.45
CA ASN A 115 29.41 -21.22 -2.01
C ASN A 115 28.06 -20.53 -2.29
N GLN A 116 27.35 -20.93 -3.35
CA GLN A 116 26.01 -20.40 -3.65
C GLN A 116 24.94 -20.95 -2.69
N ASN A 117 25.17 -22.13 -2.12
CA ASN A 117 24.20 -22.83 -1.27
C ASN A 117 24.52 -22.74 0.23
N THR A 118 25.59 -22.03 0.61
CA THR A 118 25.91 -21.76 2.01
C THR A 118 25.28 -20.46 2.48
N PRO A 119 24.55 -20.45 3.62
CA PRO A 119 24.12 -19.20 4.21
C PRO A 119 25.35 -18.38 4.59
N THR A 120 25.46 -17.15 4.07
CA THR A 120 26.40 -16.14 4.59
C THR A 120 26.11 -15.98 6.09
N MET A 121 27.05 -16.41 6.93
CA MET A 121 27.05 -16.12 8.36
C MET A 121 27.36 -14.65 8.63
#